data_AF-A0A3N9UN65-F1
#
_entry.id   AF-A0A3N9UN65-F1
#
_cell.length_a   1.000
_cell.length_b   1.000
_cell.length_c   1.000
_cell.angle_alpha   90.00
_cell.angle_beta   90.00
_cell.angle_gamma   90.00
#
_symmetry.space_group_name_H-M   'P 1'
#
loop_
_entity.id
_entity.type
_entity.pdbx_description
1 polymer ?
#
loop_
_entity_poly.entity_id
_entity_poly.type
_entity_poly.pdbx_seq_one_letter_code
_entity_poly.pdbx_strand_id
1 'polypeptide(L)'
;MAHSLSQDEIEASLSKKGFNRSHTDHRYFILYINGKKEAATFLSHGKNQDIGAPLINAMARELGLATKEFVDLVKCPLSVEELLAIKKERLANSLKILRRG
;
A
#
# COMPACT_ATOMS: atom_id res chain seq x y z
N MET A 1 19.04 3.04 -0.34
CA MET A 1 19.05 1.56 -0.43
C MET A 1 18.10 1.18 -1.54
N ALA A 2 18.55 0.41 -2.53
CA ALA A 2 17.65 -0.12 -3.56
C ALA A 2 16.81 -1.21 -2.91
N HIS A 3 15.51 -0.96 -2.73
CA HIS A 3 14.58 -1.98 -2.24
C HIS A 3 14.05 -2.72 -3.46
N SER A 4 14.39 -4.01 -3.58
CA SER A 4 13.67 -4.96 -4.43
C SER A 4 12.70 -5.76 -3.55
N LEU A 5 11.50 -5.98 -4.08
CA LEU A 5 10.45 -6.80 -3.48
C LEU A 5 9.94 -7.73 -4.57
N SER A 6 9.72 -9.00 -4.27
CA SER A 6 9.07 -9.89 -5.23
C SER A 6 7.57 -9.60 -5.29
N GLN A 7 6.96 -9.82 -6.46
CA GLN A 7 5.50 -9.74 -6.64
C GLN A 7 4.75 -10.63 -5.64
N ASP A 8 5.27 -11.83 -5.39
CA ASP A 8 4.63 -12.81 -4.51
C ASP A 8 4.68 -12.38 -3.04
N GLU A 9 5.78 -11.76 -2.58
CA GLU A 9 5.86 -11.17 -1.24
C GLU A 9 4.84 -10.05 -1.05
N ILE A 10 4.69 -9.18 -2.05
CA ILE A 10 3.72 -8.08 -2.02
C ILE A 10 2.31 -8.64 -1.97
N GLU A 11 1.97 -9.59 -2.85
CA GLU A 11 0.66 -10.21 -2.90
C GLU A 11 0.33 -10.93 -1.57
N ALA A 12 1.23 -11.76 -1.08
CA ALA A 12 1.05 -12.49 0.18
C ALA A 12 0.91 -11.54 1.37
N SER A 13 1.70 -10.47 1.44
CA SER A 13 1.61 -9.50 2.53
C SER A 13 0.29 -8.71 2.46
N LEU A 14 -0.07 -8.16 1.30
CA LEU A 14 -1.32 -7.41 1.15
C LEU A 14 -2.55 -8.27 1.49
N SER A 15 -2.60 -9.53 1.02
CA SER A 15 -3.67 -10.45 1.40
C SER A 15 -3.72 -10.73 2.90
N LYS A 16 -2.57 -10.93 3.56
CA LYS A 16 -2.51 -11.09 5.03
C LYS A 16 -3.00 -9.84 5.78
N LYS A 17 -2.81 -8.66 5.20
CA LYS A 17 -3.27 -7.37 5.76
C LYS A 17 -4.74 -7.07 5.43
N GLY A 18 -5.48 -8.02 4.85
CA GLY A 18 -6.91 -7.89 4.59
C GLY A 18 -7.25 -7.16 3.28
N PHE A 19 -6.29 -6.99 2.37
CA PHE A 19 -6.62 -6.53 1.02
C PHE A 19 -7.26 -7.67 0.22
N ASN A 20 -8.41 -7.39 -0.36
CA ASN A 20 -9.09 -8.30 -1.28
C ASN A 20 -8.50 -8.13 -2.68
N ARG A 21 -8.04 -9.24 -3.25
CA ARG A 21 -7.58 -9.31 -4.64
C ARG A 21 -8.76 -9.41 -5.59
N SER A 22 -8.78 -8.66 -6.69
CA SER A 22 -9.76 -8.83 -7.75
C SER A 22 -9.52 -10.12 -8.55
N HIS A 23 -10.61 -10.76 -8.98
CA HIS A 23 -10.58 -11.96 -9.84
C HIS A 23 -10.43 -11.65 -11.34
N THR A 24 -10.11 -10.41 -11.70
CA THR A 24 -9.88 -9.97 -13.08
C THR A 24 -8.44 -10.20 -13.52
N ASP A 25 -8.14 -10.06 -14.81
CA ASP A 25 -6.77 -10.17 -15.38
C ASP A 25 -5.78 -9.21 -14.71
N HIS A 26 -6.30 -8.06 -14.27
CA HIS A 26 -5.60 -7.07 -13.48
C HIS A 26 -5.68 -7.40 -11.99
N ARG A 27 -4.53 -7.50 -11.31
CA ARG A 27 -4.46 -7.73 -9.87
C ARG A 27 -4.61 -6.43 -9.09
N TYR A 28 -5.85 -6.06 -8.80
CA TYR A 28 -6.15 -4.97 -7.87
C TYR A 28 -6.23 -5.52 -6.45
N PHE A 29 -5.62 -4.81 -5.51
CA PHE A 29 -5.71 -5.09 -4.08
C PHE A 29 -6.48 -3.95 -3.42
N ILE A 30 -7.63 -4.26 -2.80
CA ILE A 30 -8.52 -3.26 -2.22
C ILE A 30 -8.78 -3.60 -0.75
N LEU A 31 -8.50 -2.65 0.13
CA LEU A 31 -8.80 -2.74 1.56
C LEU A 31 -10.16 -2.10 1.83
N TYR A 32 -11.06 -2.90 2.43
CA TYR A 32 -12.35 -2.43 2.92
C TYR A 32 -12.39 -2.45 4.43
N ILE A 33 -12.80 -1.35 5.05
CA ILE A 33 -13.02 -1.25 6.49
C ILE A 33 -14.45 -0.76 6.69
N ASN A 34 -15.25 -1.50 7.47
CA ASN A 34 -16.66 -1.21 7.71
C ASN A 34 -17.47 -0.99 6.41
N GLY A 35 -17.18 -1.78 5.37
CA GLY A 35 -17.83 -1.70 4.06
C GLY A 35 -17.37 -0.53 3.18
N LYS A 36 -16.45 0.32 3.64
CA LYS A 36 -15.92 1.46 2.87
C LYS A 36 -14.53 1.13 2.31
N LYS A 37 -14.29 1.56 1.07
CA LYS A 37 -12.98 1.44 0.42
C LYS A 37 -12.00 2.43 1.06
N GLU A 38 -11.01 1.91 1.77
CA GLU A 38 -10.01 2.73 2.48
C GLU A 38 -8.70 2.88 1.70
N ALA A 39 -8.29 1.85 0.97
CA ALA A 39 -7.06 1.87 0.18
C ALA A 39 -7.18 0.95 -1.02
N ALA A 40 -6.48 1.28 -2.10
CA ALA A 40 -6.31 0.39 -3.24
C ALA A 40 -4.94 0.59 -3.87
N THR A 41 -4.37 -0.51 -4.35
CA THR A 41 -3.17 -0.49 -5.19
C THR A 41 -3.29 -1.52 -6.28
N PHE A 42 -2.45 -1.41 -7.31
CA PHE A 42 -2.46 -2.28 -8.46
C PHE A 42 -1.10 -2.96 -8.66
N LEU A 43 -1.14 -4.24 -9.01
CA LEU A 43 0.03 -5.04 -9.37
C LEU A 43 -0.05 -5.45 -10.85
N SER A 44 0.87 -4.92 -11.66
CA SER A 44 0.95 -5.19 -13.11
C SER A 44 1.17 -6.68 -13.42
N HIS A 45 0.86 -7.10 -14.65
CA HIS A 45 0.97 -8.49 -15.10
C HIS A 45 2.40 -9.03 -14.96
N GLY A 46 2.54 -10.26 -14.48
CA GLY A 46 3.82 -10.95 -14.25
C GLY A 46 3.69 -12.00 -13.15
N LYS A 47 4.57 -13.00 -13.09
CA LYS A 47 4.73 -13.87 -11.91
C LYS A 47 6.22 -13.96 -11.61
N ASN A 48 6.59 -14.07 -10.35
CA ASN A 48 7.98 -14.24 -9.91
C ASN A 48 8.93 -13.11 -10.38
N GLN A 49 8.43 -11.88 -10.56
CA GLN A 49 9.27 -10.75 -10.93
C GLN A 49 9.60 -9.90 -9.72
N ASP A 50 10.85 -9.43 -9.68
CA ASP A 50 11.26 -8.39 -8.75
C ASP A 50 10.71 -7.04 -9.21
N ILE A 51 10.11 -6.34 -8.27
CA ILE A 51 9.60 -4.99 -8.47
C ILE A 51 10.72 -4.02 -8.09
N GLY A 52 11.14 -3.23 -9.08
CA GLY A 52 12.08 -2.14 -8.87
C GLY A 52 11.46 -0.95 -8.14
N ALA A 53 12.32 -0.08 -7.61
CA ALA A 53 11.95 1.12 -6.87
C ALA A 53 10.87 2.02 -7.55
N PRO A 54 10.81 2.21 -8.89
CA PRO A 54 9.79 3.06 -9.50
C PRO A 54 8.37 2.58 -9.24
N LEU A 55 8.13 1.27 -9.35
CA LEU A 55 6.81 0.67 -9.14
C LEU A 55 6.48 0.62 -7.64
N ILE A 56 7.44 0.30 -6.78
CA ILE A 56 7.27 0.37 -5.31
C ILE A 56 6.85 1.77 -4.88
N ASN A 57 7.49 2.82 -5.43
CA ASN A 57 7.14 4.21 -5.15
C ASN A 57 5.71 4.54 -5.61
N ALA A 58 5.28 4.01 -6.75
CA ALA A 58 3.92 4.20 -7.24
C ALA A 58 2.89 3.57 -6.29
N MET A 59 3.09 2.31 -5.90
CA MET A 59 2.20 1.60 -4.98
C MET A 59 2.13 2.28 -3.60
N ALA A 60 3.28 2.72 -3.08
CA ALA A 60 3.33 3.48 -1.82
C ALA A 60 2.45 4.75 -1.91
N ARG A 61 2.56 5.51 -3.00
CA ARG A 61 1.75 6.72 -3.21
C ARG A 61 0.26 6.43 -3.30
N GLU A 62 -0.15 5.36 -4.00
CA GLU A 62 -1.55 4.94 -4.09
C GLU A 62 -2.16 4.62 -2.72
N LEU A 63 -1.37 4.04 -1.81
CA LEU A 63 -1.78 3.76 -0.44
C LEU A 63 -1.64 4.95 0.51
N GLY A 64 -1.04 6.06 0.07
CA GLY A 64 -0.77 7.24 0.88
C GLY A 64 0.42 7.06 1.83
N LEU A 65 1.35 6.17 1.50
CA LEU A 65 2.55 5.83 2.25
C LEU A 65 3.82 6.43 1.62
N ALA A 66 4.88 6.51 2.40
CA ALA A 66 6.25 6.69 1.91
C ALA A 66 6.79 5.33 1.45
N THR A 67 7.78 5.35 0.55
CA THR A 67 8.39 4.12 0.01
C THR A 67 8.87 3.19 1.12
N LYS A 68 9.52 3.73 2.16
CA LYS A 68 10.02 2.95 3.29
C LYS A 68 8.88 2.29 4.06
N GLU A 69 7.80 3.02 4.35
CA GLU A 69 6.62 2.48 5.04
C GLU A 69 5.93 1.37 4.23
N PHE A 70 5.91 1.49 2.90
CA PHE A 70 5.40 0.42 2.04
C PHE A 70 6.31 -0.82 2.06
N VAL A 71 7.63 -0.62 2.01
CA VAL A 71 8.59 -1.71 2.16
C VAL A 71 8.43 -2.38 3.53
N ASP A 72 8.21 -1.61 4.60
CA ASP A 72 7.99 -2.11 5.95
C ASP A 72 6.63 -2.83 6.08
N LEU A 73 5.60 -2.39 5.34
CA LEU A 73 4.31 -3.08 5.22
C LEU A 73 4.49 -4.46 4.56
N VAL A 74 5.30 -4.55 3.51
CA VAL A 74 5.54 -5.81 2.78
C VAL A 74 6.48 -6.73 3.55
N LYS A 75 7.61 -6.21 4.05
CA LYS A 75 8.64 -6.97 4.78
C LYS A 75 8.31 -7.22 6.26
N CYS A 76 7.16 -6.72 6.73
CA CYS A 76 6.54 -7.03 8.01
C CYS A 76 7.41 -6.60 9.22
N PRO A 77 7.40 -5.29 9.52
CA PRO A 77 6.96 -4.93 10.87
C PRO A 77 5.62 -4.17 10.92
N LEU A 78 5.11 -3.64 9.80
CA LEU A 78 3.95 -2.72 9.83
C LEU A 78 2.60 -3.47 9.82
N SER A 79 1.75 -3.23 10.81
CA SER A 79 0.37 -3.73 10.95
C SER A 79 -0.65 -2.89 10.17
N VAL A 80 -1.89 -3.38 10.05
CA VAL A 80 -2.98 -2.64 9.38
C VAL A 80 -3.37 -1.40 10.20
N GLU A 81 -3.32 -1.53 11.51
CA GLU A 81 -3.60 -0.50 12.49
C GLU A 81 -2.61 0.67 12.34
N GLU A 82 -1.32 0.36 12.19
CA GLU A 82 -0.27 1.34 11.94
C GLU A 82 -0.43 2.04 10.58
N LEU A 83 -0.80 1.29 9.52
CA LEU A 83 -1.15 1.87 8.22
C LEU A 83 -2.26 2.93 8.36
N LEU A 84 -3.34 2.63 9.07
CA LEU A 84 -4.46 3.55 9.26
C LEU A 84 -4.06 4.77 10.11
N ALA A 85 -3.21 4.58 11.12
CA ALA A 85 -2.70 5.67 11.94
C ALA A 85 -1.90 6.67 11.10
N ILE A 86 -0.97 6.18 10.27
CA ILE A 86 -0.16 7.02 9.35
C ILE A 86 -1.06 7.79 8.38
N LYS A 87 -2.07 7.14 7.80
CA LYS A 87 -3.02 7.81 6.88
C LYS A 87 -3.82 8.91 7.58
N LYS A 88 -4.31 8.67 8.79
CA LYS A 88 -5.03 9.66 9.61
C LYS A 88 -4.15 10.85 9.95
N GLU A 89 -2.89 10.62 10.31
CA GLU A 89 -1.94 11.69 10.63
C GLU A 89 -1.65 12.56 9.40
N ARG A 90 -1.38 11.96 8.25
CA ARG A 90 -1.15 12.69 7.00
C ARG A 90 -2.36 13.51 6.57
N LEU A 91 -3.57 12.96 6.72
CA LEU A 91 -4.81 13.68 6.48
C LEU A 91 -4.99 14.85 7.47
N ALA A 92 -4.72 14.64 8.75
CA ALA A 92 -4.81 15.69 9.76
C ALA A 92 -3.81 16.83 9.50
N ASN A 93 -2.59 16.49 9.08
CA ASN A 93 -1.56 17.46 8.73
C ASN A 93 -1.92 18.27 7.49
N SER A 94 -2.44 17.63 6.44
CA SER A 94 -2.90 18.35 5.24
C SER A 94 -4.09 19.27 5.52
N LEU A 95 -5.05 18.83 6.35
CA LEU A 95 -6.18 19.66 6.77
C LEU A 95 -5.78 20.84 7.67
N LYS A 96 -4.77 20.68 8.53
CA LYS A 96 -4.22 21.78 9.35
C LYS A 96 -3.57 22.86 8.49
N ILE A 97 -2.93 22.49 7.38
CA ILE A 97 -2.37 23.45 6.41
C ILE A 97 -3.50 24.24 5.75
N LEU A 98 -4.57 23.57 5.33
CA LEU A 98 -5.73 24.21 4.68
C LEU A 98 -6.52 25.15 5.60
N ARG A 99 -6.63 24.89 6.90
CA ARG A 99 -7.34 25.76 7.87
C ARG A 99 -6.54 26.97 8.33
N ARG A 100 -5.25 27.04 7.98
CA ARG A 100 -4.34 28.15 8.32
C ARG A 100 -4.11 29.12 7.16
N GLY A 101 -4.70 28.85 5.99
CA GLY A 101 -4.70 29.73 4.81
C GLY A 101 -5.92 30.65 4.79
#